data_AF-A0AAU4WA87-F1
#
_entry.id   AF-A0AAU4WA87-F1
#
_cell.length_a   1.000
_cell.length_b   1.000
_cell.length_c   1.000
_cell.angle_alpha   90.00
_cell.angle_beta   90.00
_cell.angle_gamma   90.00
#
_symmetry.space_group_name_H-M   'P 1'
#
loop_
_entity.id
_entity.type
_entity.pdbx_description
1 polymer ?
#
loop_
_entity_poly.entity_id
_entity_poly.type
_entity_poly.pdbx_seq_one_letter_code
_entity_poly.pdbx_strand_id
1 'polypeptide(L)'
;MAAIPEKPTTAAPRRKVSRHRGEGQWAVGHFTPLNGNEQFKKDDDGLNVRTRIETIYSKRGFDSIDPNDLRGRMRWWGLYTQRKPGIDGGKTAILEPEELDDEYFMLRVRIDGGRLTTEQLRVIGEISQEFARGTADITDRQNVQYHWIRIEDVPEIWRRLEAVGLSTTEACGDTPRVILGSPVAGVAADEIIDGTPAIDEIQRRFIGNPEFSNLPRKFKTAISGSPQLDVAHEINDIAFVGVNHPEHGPGFDLWVGGGLSTNPKLGQRLGAWVPLDEVPDVYGGVIGIFRDYGYRRLRTRARLKFLLADWGTEKFRQVLEDEYLQRKLVDGPAPEQPAGTWRDHLGVHPQNDGLFYVGFAPRVGRVDGTTLTKIAEIAGAHGSGRLRTTAEQKMIVLDVAEDQVESLVAELEALDLKVNASPFRRGTMACTGIEFCKLAIVETKARGASLIDELERRVPEFDEPLTININGCPNACARIQVADIGLKGQLMLDQDGNQVEGYQVHLGGALGLEAGFGRKVRGLKVTAAELPDYVERVLKRFQAEREDGERFATWTARASEEALS
;
A
#
# COMPACT_ATOMS: atom_id res chain seq x y z
N MET A 1 50.23 -31.58 58.84
CA MET A 1 49.63 -30.52 57.99
C MET A 1 50.52 -30.35 56.78
N ALA A 2 50.19 -31.02 55.66
CA ALA A 2 50.90 -30.88 54.40
C ALA A 2 50.12 -29.90 53.52
N ALA A 3 50.80 -28.87 53.04
CA ALA A 3 50.24 -27.75 52.29
C ALA A 3 49.69 -28.20 50.92
N ILE A 4 48.49 -27.74 50.60
CA ILE A 4 47.81 -27.97 49.32
C ILE A 4 48.35 -26.94 48.30
N PRO A 5 48.70 -27.34 47.07
CA PRO A 5 49.22 -26.41 46.06
C PRO A 5 48.11 -25.53 45.48
N GLU A 6 48.41 -24.25 45.28
CA GLU A 6 47.51 -23.25 44.69
C GLU A 6 47.12 -23.61 43.25
N LYS A 7 45.82 -23.49 42.94
CA LYS A 7 45.28 -23.64 41.58
C LYS A 7 45.67 -22.42 40.72
N PRO A 8 45.99 -22.63 39.42
CA PRO A 8 46.25 -21.51 38.53
C PRO A 8 44.96 -20.72 38.26
N THR A 9 45.07 -19.41 38.33
CA THR A 9 44.00 -18.45 38.05
C THR A 9 43.57 -18.58 36.58
N THR A 10 42.31 -18.94 36.34
CA THR A 10 41.74 -19.01 34.99
C THR A 10 41.62 -17.60 34.41
N ALA A 11 42.27 -17.35 33.28
CA ALA A 11 42.17 -16.10 32.55
C ALA A 11 40.71 -15.84 32.14
N ALA A 12 40.22 -14.62 32.38
CA ALA A 12 38.89 -14.20 31.96
C ALA A 12 38.71 -14.36 30.44
N PRO A 13 37.53 -14.81 29.95
CA PRO A 13 37.31 -15.00 28.53
C PRO A 13 37.41 -13.66 27.81
N ARG A 14 38.38 -13.53 26.91
CA ARG A 14 38.46 -12.40 25.97
C ARG A 14 37.12 -12.31 25.24
N ARG A 15 36.37 -11.24 25.50
CA ARG A 15 35.16 -10.87 24.76
C ARG A 15 35.55 -10.84 23.27
N LYS A 16 35.07 -11.80 22.48
CA LYS A 16 35.25 -11.78 21.03
C LYS A 16 34.66 -10.45 20.56
N VAL A 17 35.52 -9.53 20.12
CA VAL A 17 35.09 -8.36 19.36
C VAL A 17 34.47 -8.95 18.09
N SER A 18 33.15 -9.03 18.08
CA SER A 18 32.38 -9.34 16.88
C SER A 18 32.81 -8.31 15.84
N ARG A 19 33.57 -8.71 14.82
CA ARG A 19 33.72 -7.92 13.60
C ARG A 19 32.31 -7.61 13.15
N HIS A 20 31.90 -6.34 13.23
CA HIS A 20 30.61 -5.91 12.72
C HIS A 20 30.54 -6.38 11.27
N ARG A 21 29.71 -7.39 11.00
CA ARG A 21 29.53 -7.90 9.64
C ARG A 21 28.79 -6.81 8.88
N GLY A 22 29.34 -6.36 7.76
CA GLY A 22 28.72 -5.32 6.94
C GLY A 22 27.28 -5.66 6.57
N GLU A 23 26.41 -4.65 6.53
CA GLU A 23 24.98 -4.81 6.19
C GLU A 23 24.70 -4.78 4.68
N GLY A 24 25.75 -4.83 3.85
CA GLY A 24 25.66 -4.77 2.38
C GLY A 24 25.44 -3.36 1.83
N GLN A 25 25.76 -2.33 2.61
CA GLN A 25 25.59 -0.92 2.21
C GLN A 25 26.68 -0.52 1.21
N TRP A 26 26.28 0.09 0.09
CA TRP A 26 27.19 0.44 -1.00
C TRP A 26 28.12 1.60 -0.64
N ALA A 27 27.60 2.63 0.04
CA ALA A 27 28.38 3.80 0.46
C ALA A 27 29.58 3.46 1.37
N VAL A 28 29.55 2.31 2.06
CA VAL A 28 30.64 1.85 2.94
C VAL A 28 31.50 0.75 2.29
N GLY A 29 31.40 0.58 0.97
CA GLY A 29 32.23 -0.31 0.17
C GLY A 29 31.78 -1.78 0.14
N HIS A 30 30.55 -2.10 0.55
CA HIS A 30 30.05 -3.48 0.56
C HIS A 30 29.18 -3.80 -0.68
N PHE A 31 29.85 -4.16 -1.79
CA PHE A 31 29.19 -4.50 -3.07
C PHE A 31 28.97 -6.00 -3.29
N THR A 32 29.42 -6.85 -2.38
CA THR A 32 29.22 -8.30 -2.48
C THR A 32 27.74 -8.65 -2.23
N PRO A 33 27.08 -9.41 -3.14
CA PRO A 33 25.71 -9.85 -2.91
C PRO A 33 25.63 -10.80 -1.72
N LEU A 34 24.69 -10.54 -0.80
CA LEU A 34 24.56 -11.28 0.47
C LEU A 34 23.31 -12.17 0.53
N ASN A 35 22.53 -12.22 -0.55
CA ASN A 35 21.35 -13.08 -0.71
C ASN A 35 21.04 -13.26 -2.21
N GLY A 36 20.17 -14.22 -2.54
CA GLY A 36 19.80 -14.51 -3.93
C GLY A 36 19.15 -13.33 -4.67
N ASN A 37 18.46 -12.42 -3.97
CA ASN A 37 17.88 -11.23 -4.59
C ASN A 37 18.95 -10.22 -5.02
N GLU A 38 19.94 -9.96 -4.17
CA GLU A 38 21.07 -9.11 -4.54
C GLU A 38 21.95 -9.78 -5.61
N GLN A 39 22.03 -11.11 -5.63
CA GLN A 39 22.76 -11.85 -6.66
C GLN A 39 22.12 -11.66 -8.04
N PHE A 40 20.83 -11.98 -8.22
CA PHE A 40 20.24 -11.85 -9.56
C PHE A 40 20.22 -10.40 -10.06
N LYS A 41 20.06 -9.41 -9.16
CA LYS A 41 20.14 -7.98 -9.53
C LYS A 41 21.54 -7.58 -9.99
N LYS A 42 22.57 -8.22 -9.44
CA LYS A 42 23.96 -8.03 -9.88
C LYS A 42 24.19 -8.68 -11.25
N ASP A 43 23.56 -9.82 -11.48
CA ASP A 43 23.75 -10.59 -12.72
C ASP A 43 23.12 -9.88 -13.93
N ASP A 44 21.97 -9.21 -13.77
CA ASP A 44 21.32 -8.41 -14.81
C ASP A 44 20.27 -7.47 -14.20
N ASP A 45 20.12 -6.27 -14.78
CA ASP A 45 19.13 -5.29 -14.35
C ASP A 45 17.71 -5.82 -14.59
N GLY A 46 16.81 -5.60 -13.63
CA GLY A 46 15.43 -6.06 -13.73
C GLY A 46 14.67 -5.45 -14.91
N LEU A 47 15.01 -4.23 -15.34
CA LEU A 47 14.39 -3.56 -16.48
C LEU A 47 14.67 -4.30 -17.80
N ASN A 48 15.82 -4.96 -17.94
CA ASN A 48 16.23 -5.64 -19.17
C ASN A 48 15.38 -6.87 -19.53
N VAL A 49 14.61 -7.41 -18.56
CA VAL A 49 13.77 -8.59 -18.80
C VAL A 49 12.67 -8.35 -19.85
N ARG A 50 12.28 -7.08 -20.09
CA ARG A 50 11.27 -6.73 -21.10
C ARG A 50 11.62 -7.29 -22.47
N THR A 51 12.86 -7.12 -22.90
CA THR A 51 13.33 -7.64 -24.19
C THR A 51 13.16 -9.16 -24.28
N ARG A 52 13.47 -9.89 -23.20
CA ARG A 52 13.31 -11.35 -23.15
C ARG A 52 11.83 -11.76 -23.15
N ILE A 53 10.96 -10.98 -22.51
CA ILE A 53 9.51 -11.18 -22.56
C ILE A 53 8.99 -11.06 -24.00
N GLU A 54 9.33 -9.98 -24.69
CA GLU A 54 8.85 -9.69 -26.04
C GLU A 54 9.40 -10.67 -27.09
N THR A 55 10.65 -11.12 -26.94
CA THR A 55 11.35 -11.89 -27.98
C THR A 55 11.44 -13.39 -27.72
N ILE A 56 11.35 -13.83 -26.47
CA ILE A 56 11.54 -15.24 -26.08
C ILE A 56 10.30 -15.77 -25.35
N TYR A 57 9.99 -15.22 -24.17
CA TYR A 57 9.04 -15.85 -23.25
C TYR A 57 7.60 -15.79 -23.76
N SER A 58 7.17 -14.67 -24.33
CA SER A 58 5.84 -14.56 -24.95
C SER A 58 5.64 -15.44 -26.20
N LYS A 59 6.73 -16.01 -26.75
CA LYS A 59 6.69 -16.87 -27.95
C LYS A 59 6.80 -18.35 -27.61
N ARG A 60 7.44 -18.67 -26.49
CA ARG A 60 7.73 -20.06 -26.05
C ARG A 60 6.91 -20.49 -24.84
N GLY A 61 6.16 -19.57 -24.23
CA GLY A 61 5.26 -19.83 -23.11
C GLY A 61 5.95 -19.90 -21.74
N PHE A 62 5.15 -20.14 -20.71
CA PHE A 62 5.53 -20.03 -19.30
C PHE A 62 6.77 -20.87 -18.93
N ASP A 63 6.82 -22.13 -19.36
CA ASP A 63 7.91 -23.06 -19.02
C ASP A 63 9.28 -22.65 -19.59
N SER A 64 9.31 -21.70 -20.53
CA SER A 64 10.55 -21.18 -21.11
C SER A 64 11.25 -20.13 -20.26
N ILE A 65 10.60 -19.64 -19.19
CA ILE A 65 11.06 -18.50 -18.40
C ILE A 65 12.17 -18.93 -17.44
N ASP A 66 13.28 -18.17 -17.43
CA ASP A 66 14.34 -18.37 -16.44
C ASP A 66 13.80 -18.14 -15.01
N PRO A 67 14.10 -19.02 -14.03
CA PRO A 67 13.58 -18.89 -12.67
C PRO A 67 13.86 -17.55 -11.98
N ASN A 68 15.04 -16.93 -12.22
CA ASN A 68 15.38 -15.63 -11.64
C ASN A 68 14.64 -14.49 -12.33
N ASP A 69 14.30 -14.64 -13.62
CA ASP A 69 13.39 -13.71 -14.29
C ASP A 69 11.97 -13.88 -13.74
N LEU A 70 11.44 -15.10 -13.71
CA LEU A 70 10.09 -15.43 -13.26
C LEU A 70 9.78 -14.90 -11.86
N ARG A 71 10.65 -15.21 -10.89
CA ARG A 71 10.43 -14.88 -9.46
C ARG A 71 11.16 -13.62 -9.02
N GLY A 72 11.96 -13.02 -9.89
CA GLY A 72 12.80 -11.85 -9.62
C GLY A 72 12.51 -10.70 -10.58
N ARG A 73 13.11 -10.73 -11.76
CA ARG A 73 13.20 -9.57 -12.69
C ARG A 73 11.87 -9.16 -13.30
N MET A 74 10.95 -10.08 -13.58
CA MET A 74 9.61 -9.77 -14.10
C MET A 74 8.83 -8.80 -13.21
N ARG A 75 9.16 -8.73 -11.92
CA ARG A 75 8.57 -7.76 -10.99
C ARG A 75 8.89 -6.31 -11.36
N TRP A 76 10.00 -6.03 -12.04
CA TRP A 76 10.31 -4.68 -12.53
C TRP A 76 9.29 -4.19 -13.58
N TRP A 77 8.47 -5.09 -14.12
CA TRP A 77 7.41 -4.76 -15.05
C TRP A 77 6.03 -5.12 -14.51
N GLY A 78 5.86 -5.12 -13.19
CA GLY A 78 4.56 -5.31 -12.56
C GLY A 78 4.02 -6.74 -12.61
N LEU A 79 4.83 -7.72 -13.04
CA LEU A 79 4.44 -9.12 -13.14
C LEU A 79 4.86 -9.89 -11.88
N TYR A 80 3.89 -10.47 -11.20
CA TYR A 80 4.11 -11.48 -10.15
C TYR A 80 3.44 -12.78 -10.59
N THR A 81 4.08 -13.91 -10.33
CA THR A 81 3.39 -15.19 -10.43
C THR A 81 2.23 -15.24 -9.44
N GLN A 82 1.08 -15.74 -9.88
CA GLN A 82 -0.08 -15.93 -9.02
C GLN A 82 -0.07 -17.31 -8.35
N ARG A 83 -0.95 -17.50 -7.37
CA ARG A 83 -1.13 -18.77 -6.65
C ARG A 83 -1.89 -19.77 -7.51
N LYS A 84 -1.39 -21.00 -7.54
CA LYS A 84 -2.10 -22.15 -8.12
C LYS A 84 -3.37 -22.48 -7.31
N PRO A 85 -4.54 -22.65 -7.95
CA PRO A 85 -5.77 -23.04 -7.28
C PRO A 85 -5.68 -24.39 -6.57
N GLY A 86 -6.53 -24.60 -5.55
CA GLY A 86 -6.65 -25.88 -4.84
C GLY A 86 -5.58 -26.13 -3.77
N ILE A 87 -4.66 -25.19 -3.54
CA ILE A 87 -3.66 -25.28 -2.46
C ILE A 87 -4.19 -24.58 -1.21
N ASP A 88 -4.38 -25.36 -0.14
CA ASP A 88 -4.82 -24.87 1.17
C ASP A 88 -3.82 -23.88 1.82
N GLY A 89 -4.33 -22.99 2.68
CA GLY A 89 -3.55 -21.97 3.38
C GLY A 89 -2.45 -22.54 4.27
N GLY A 90 -2.63 -23.75 4.81
CA GLY A 90 -1.65 -24.45 5.65
C GLY A 90 -0.41 -24.88 4.90
N LYS A 91 -0.45 -24.86 3.56
CA LYS A 91 0.69 -25.21 2.70
C LYS A 91 1.57 -24.01 2.35
N THR A 92 1.12 -22.78 2.57
CA THR A 92 1.81 -21.54 2.15
C THR A 92 3.21 -21.36 2.74
N ALA A 93 3.47 -21.86 3.95
CA ALA A 93 4.78 -21.78 4.60
C ALA A 93 5.55 -23.12 4.59
N ILE A 94 5.01 -24.13 3.91
CA ILE A 94 5.55 -25.50 3.89
C ILE A 94 6.08 -25.84 2.50
N LEU A 95 5.32 -25.51 1.45
CA LEU A 95 5.71 -25.79 0.08
C LEU A 95 6.80 -24.82 -0.39
N GLU A 96 7.61 -25.29 -1.33
CA GLU A 96 8.57 -24.43 -2.00
C GLU A 96 7.83 -23.40 -2.88
N PRO A 97 8.40 -22.20 -3.09
CA PRO A 97 7.74 -21.13 -3.85
C PRO A 97 7.27 -21.52 -5.25
N GLU A 98 7.99 -22.45 -5.90
CA GLU A 98 7.72 -23.04 -7.21
C GLU A 98 6.43 -23.88 -7.22
N GLU A 99 6.13 -24.60 -6.13
CA GLU A 99 4.95 -25.46 -6.04
C GLU A 99 3.66 -24.66 -5.85
N LEU A 100 3.78 -23.43 -5.37
CA LEU A 100 2.69 -22.46 -5.24
C LEU A 100 2.42 -21.69 -6.53
N ASP A 101 3.32 -21.75 -7.52
CA ASP A 101 3.17 -21.02 -8.79
C ASP A 101 2.09 -21.64 -9.66
N ASP A 102 1.24 -20.77 -10.20
CA ASP A 102 0.46 -21.04 -11.39
C ASP A 102 1.22 -20.62 -12.65
N GLU A 103 0.76 -21.04 -13.83
CA GLU A 103 1.27 -20.60 -15.14
C GLU A 103 0.88 -19.14 -15.48
N TYR A 104 0.01 -18.54 -14.67
CA TYR A 104 -0.52 -17.20 -14.86
C TYR A 104 0.17 -16.14 -13.98
N PHE A 105 -0.04 -14.88 -14.36
CA PHE A 105 0.50 -13.72 -13.68
C PHE A 105 -0.59 -12.82 -13.13
N MET A 106 -0.29 -12.25 -11.96
CA MET A 106 -0.82 -10.95 -11.58
C MET A 106 -0.02 -9.88 -12.34
N LEU A 107 -0.72 -8.98 -13.04
CA LEU A 107 -0.15 -7.79 -13.67
C LEU A 107 -0.67 -6.54 -12.98
N ARG A 108 0.24 -5.65 -12.58
CA ARG A 108 -0.09 -4.37 -11.96
C ARG A 108 0.16 -3.21 -12.91
N VAL A 109 -0.90 -2.46 -13.22
CA VAL A 109 -0.81 -1.19 -13.95
C VAL A 109 -0.36 -0.10 -12.99
N ARG A 110 0.62 0.71 -13.37
CA ARG A 110 1.11 1.86 -12.58
C ARG A 110 0.29 3.10 -12.93
N ILE A 111 -0.34 3.70 -11.93
CA ILE A 111 -1.20 4.88 -12.05
C ILE A 111 -0.76 5.90 -11.00
N ASP A 112 0.27 6.70 -11.31
CA ASP A 112 0.81 7.70 -10.39
C ASP A 112 -0.21 8.81 -10.12
N GLY A 113 -0.43 9.11 -8.83
CA GLY A 113 -1.50 9.99 -8.36
C GLY A 113 -2.92 9.43 -8.54
N GLY A 114 -3.07 8.18 -8.97
CA GLY A 114 -4.37 7.59 -9.28
C GLY A 114 -5.11 8.25 -10.43
N ARG A 115 -4.42 9.04 -11.26
CA ARG A 115 -5.01 9.85 -12.33
C ARG A 115 -5.30 9.01 -13.57
N LEU A 116 -6.55 9.04 -14.02
CA LEU A 116 -6.99 8.34 -15.23
C LEU A 116 -7.86 9.26 -16.09
N THR A 117 -7.74 9.13 -17.40
CA THR A 117 -8.78 9.57 -18.35
C THR A 117 -9.85 8.48 -18.51
N THR A 118 -11.01 8.85 -19.08
CA THR A 118 -12.03 7.87 -19.49
C THR A 118 -11.48 6.86 -20.51
N GLU A 119 -10.65 7.30 -21.45
CA GLU A 119 -9.99 6.44 -22.43
C GLU A 119 -9.04 5.43 -21.76
N GLN A 120 -8.20 5.89 -20.84
CA GLN A 120 -7.30 5.03 -20.07
C GLN A 120 -8.07 3.99 -19.27
N LEU A 121 -9.16 4.39 -18.59
CA LEU A 121 -9.99 3.46 -17.82
C LEU A 121 -10.69 2.44 -18.72
N ARG A 122 -11.18 2.86 -19.89
CA ARG A 122 -11.76 1.97 -20.89
C ARG A 122 -10.76 0.93 -21.36
N VAL A 123 -9.55 1.32 -21.75
CA VAL A 123 -8.48 0.39 -22.16
C VAL A 123 -8.14 -0.58 -21.03
N ILE A 124 -8.07 -0.10 -19.78
CA ILE A 124 -7.87 -0.97 -18.62
C ILE A 124 -9.00 -2.01 -18.51
N GLY A 125 -10.25 -1.61 -18.71
CA GLY A 125 -11.41 -2.51 -18.65
C GLY A 125 -11.46 -3.51 -19.82
N GLU A 126 -11.06 -3.10 -21.02
CA GLU A 126 -10.99 -3.97 -22.21
C GLU A 126 -9.90 -5.03 -22.06
N ILE A 127 -8.70 -4.64 -21.60
CA ILE A 127 -7.61 -5.57 -21.28
C ILE A 127 -8.07 -6.61 -20.26
N SER A 128 -8.81 -6.17 -19.24
CA SER A 128 -9.33 -7.08 -18.22
C SER A 128 -10.26 -8.13 -18.84
N GLN A 129 -11.21 -7.71 -19.68
CA GLN A 129 -12.16 -8.60 -20.35
C GLN A 129 -11.46 -9.61 -21.27
N GLU A 130 -10.51 -9.15 -22.07
CA GLU A 130 -9.85 -9.97 -23.10
C GLU A 130 -8.76 -10.89 -22.53
N PHE A 131 -7.92 -10.38 -21.63
CA PHE A 131 -6.71 -11.08 -21.19
C PHE A 131 -6.72 -11.53 -19.74
N ALA A 132 -7.59 -10.96 -18.90
CA ALA A 132 -7.60 -11.19 -17.45
C ALA A 132 -8.84 -11.94 -16.94
N ARG A 133 -9.61 -12.56 -17.82
CA ARG A 133 -10.90 -13.23 -17.50
C ARG A 133 -11.88 -12.30 -16.78
N GLY A 134 -11.87 -11.01 -17.12
CA GLY A 134 -12.68 -9.98 -16.49
C GLY A 134 -12.18 -9.51 -15.11
N THR A 135 -11.10 -10.07 -14.57
CA THR A 135 -10.62 -9.66 -13.24
C THR A 135 -10.03 -8.25 -13.24
N ALA A 136 -10.39 -7.44 -12.24
CA ALA A 136 -9.74 -6.17 -11.96
C ALA A 136 -9.92 -5.80 -10.48
N ASP A 137 -8.83 -5.43 -9.81
CA ASP A 137 -8.88 -4.95 -8.42
C ASP A 137 -8.19 -3.60 -8.29
N ILE A 138 -8.91 -2.60 -7.77
CA ILE A 138 -8.33 -1.34 -7.32
C ILE A 138 -7.52 -1.63 -6.05
N THR A 139 -6.28 -1.16 -6.04
CA THR A 139 -5.36 -1.35 -4.93
C THR A 139 -5.44 -0.21 -3.93
N ASP A 140 -4.97 -0.46 -2.71
CA ASP A 140 -4.77 0.58 -1.69
C ASP A 140 -3.58 1.50 -2.02
N ARG A 141 -3.14 1.51 -3.27
CA ARG A 141 -2.11 2.40 -3.79
C ARG A 141 -2.50 2.97 -5.15
N GLN A 142 -3.79 3.17 -5.39
CA GLN A 142 -4.32 3.83 -6.58
C GLN A 142 -4.12 3.07 -7.91
N ASN A 143 -3.47 1.90 -7.91
CA ASN A 143 -3.31 1.08 -9.10
C ASN A 143 -4.52 0.17 -9.36
N VAL A 144 -4.56 -0.42 -10.55
CA VAL A 144 -5.39 -1.58 -10.91
C VAL A 144 -4.50 -2.82 -11.06
N GLN A 145 -5.00 -3.97 -10.62
CA GLN A 145 -4.36 -5.28 -10.81
C GLN A 145 -5.27 -6.24 -11.56
N TYR A 146 -4.68 -6.95 -12.51
CA TYR A 146 -5.26 -8.10 -13.20
C TYR A 146 -4.71 -9.39 -12.64
N HIS A 147 -5.44 -10.48 -12.82
CA HIS A 147 -4.98 -11.85 -12.65
C HIS A 147 -5.26 -12.65 -13.91
N TRP A 148 -4.81 -13.91 -13.97
CA TRP A 148 -4.98 -14.79 -15.14
C TRP A 148 -4.27 -14.34 -16.42
N ILE A 149 -3.33 -13.39 -16.31
CA ILE A 149 -2.55 -12.95 -17.46
C ILE A 149 -1.59 -14.07 -17.87
N ARG A 150 -1.53 -14.39 -19.17
CA ARG A 150 -0.52 -15.31 -19.72
C ARG A 150 0.66 -14.52 -20.26
N ILE A 151 1.84 -15.14 -20.28
CA ILE A 151 3.06 -14.46 -20.75
C ILE A 151 2.99 -14.05 -22.23
N GLU A 152 2.24 -14.81 -23.02
CA GLU A 152 1.99 -14.59 -24.45
C GLU A 152 1.25 -13.27 -24.71
N ASP A 153 0.38 -12.87 -23.78
CA ASP A 153 -0.49 -11.69 -23.93
C ASP A 153 0.22 -10.40 -23.48
N VAL A 154 1.28 -10.50 -22.67
CA VAL A 154 1.96 -9.35 -22.06
C VAL A 154 2.41 -8.29 -23.06
N PRO A 155 3.05 -8.62 -24.21
CA PRO A 155 3.46 -7.60 -25.18
C PRO A 155 2.28 -6.80 -25.76
N GLU A 156 1.14 -7.46 -26.00
CA GLU A 156 -0.06 -6.78 -26.51
C GLU A 156 -0.70 -5.90 -25.43
N ILE A 157 -0.73 -6.38 -24.18
CA ILE A 157 -1.19 -5.58 -23.03
C ILE A 157 -0.34 -4.31 -22.90
N TRP A 158 1.00 -4.43 -22.95
CA TRP A 158 1.88 -3.26 -22.91
C TRP A 158 1.63 -2.31 -24.07
N ARG A 159 1.50 -2.83 -25.30
CA ARG A 159 1.20 -1.99 -26.47
C ARG A 159 -0.07 -1.17 -26.27
N ARG A 160 -1.14 -1.77 -25.72
CA ARG A 160 -2.42 -1.06 -25.48
C ARG A 160 -2.32 -0.06 -24.34
N LEU A 161 -1.66 -0.41 -23.23
CA LEU A 161 -1.44 0.53 -22.11
C LEU A 161 -0.59 1.73 -22.55
N GLU A 162 0.50 1.49 -23.27
CA GLU A 162 1.43 2.52 -23.73
C GLU A 162 0.79 3.45 -24.77
N ALA A 163 -0.12 2.93 -25.61
CA ALA A 163 -0.87 3.75 -26.55
C ALA A 163 -1.72 4.84 -25.88
N VAL A 164 -2.11 4.65 -24.62
CA VAL A 164 -2.84 5.64 -23.81
C VAL A 164 -1.99 6.26 -22.69
N GLY A 165 -0.66 6.11 -22.76
CA GLY A 165 0.28 6.71 -21.80
C GLY A 165 0.37 6.01 -20.43
N LEU A 166 -0.16 4.79 -20.29
CA LEU A 166 -0.01 3.96 -19.09
C LEU A 166 1.20 3.03 -19.20
N SER A 167 1.67 2.53 -18.06
CA SER A 167 2.83 1.63 -17.99
C SER A 167 2.73 0.65 -16.81
N THR A 168 3.57 -0.38 -16.81
CA THR A 168 3.80 -1.28 -15.65
C THR A 168 5.20 -1.16 -15.06
N THR A 169 6.03 -0.23 -15.59
CA THR A 169 7.41 0.00 -15.16
C THR A 169 7.49 0.24 -13.66
N GLU A 170 8.29 -0.58 -12.99
CA GLU A 170 8.58 -0.53 -11.56
C GLU A 170 7.35 -0.55 -10.64
N ALA A 171 6.20 -1.01 -11.14
CA ALA A 171 5.01 -1.20 -10.32
C ALA A 171 5.24 -2.19 -9.17
N CYS A 172 6.22 -3.09 -9.36
CA CYS A 172 6.67 -4.12 -8.44
C CYS A 172 8.22 -4.15 -8.37
N GLY A 173 8.80 -5.07 -7.59
CA GLY A 173 10.27 -5.20 -7.47
C GLY A 173 10.90 -4.42 -6.31
N ASP A 174 12.24 -4.35 -6.33
CA ASP A 174 13.10 -3.60 -5.41
C ASP A 174 13.48 -2.24 -5.99
N THR A 175 12.44 -1.44 -6.23
CA THR A 175 12.40 -0.18 -7.00
C THR A 175 11.37 0.78 -6.41
N PRO A 176 11.29 2.02 -6.93
CA PRO A 176 10.21 2.96 -6.63
C PRO A 176 8.85 2.42 -7.10
N ARG A 177 7.93 2.24 -6.16
CA ARG A 177 6.53 1.91 -6.47
C ARG A 177 5.79 3.14 -6.98
N VAL A 178 4.52 2.94 -7.31
CA VAL A 178 3.57 4.03 -7.57
C VAL A 178 3.66 5.12 -6.50
N ILE A 179 3.63 6.36 -6.96
CA ILE A 179 3.60 7.59 -6.16
C ILE A 179 2.12 7.88 -5.86
N LEU A 180 1.77 7.88 -4.57
CA LEU A 180 0.42 8.27 -4.19
C LEU A 180 0.25 9.78 -4.35
N GLY A 181 -0.91 10.18 -4.83
CA GLY A 181 -1.35 11.57 -4.97
C GLY A 181 -2.72 11.74 -4.34
N SER A 182 -3.03 12.94 -3.86
CA SER A 182 -4.43 13.24 -3.50
C SER A 182 -5.32 12.96 -4.71
N PRO A 183 -6.42 12.20 -4.56
CA PRO A 183 -7.33 11.96 -5.66
C PRO A 183 -8.10 13.24 -6.05
N VAL A 184 -8.01 14.32 -5.29
CA VAL A 184 -8.68 15.61 -5.59
C VAL A 184 -7.68 16.76 -5.77
N ALA A 185 -6.41 16.43 -6.03
CA ALA A 185 -5.37 17.40 -6.33
C ALA A 185 -5.73 18.26 -7.57
N GLY A 186 -5.57 19.58 -7.42
CA GLY A 186 -5.84 20.62 -8.41
C GLY A 186 -7.31 21.04 -8.52
N VAL A 187 -8.22 20.40 -7.77
CA VAL A 187 -9.68 20.67 -7.87
C VAL A 187 -10.37 20.88 -6.53
N ALA A 188 -9.84 20.34 -5.44
CA ALA A 188 -10.46 20.50 -4.13
C ALA A 188 -10.42 21.97 -3.68
N ALA A 189 -11.56 22.47 -3.18
CA ALA A 189 -11.68 23.86 -2.74
C ALA A 189 -10.84 24.18 -1.49
N ASP A 190 -10.50 23.17 -0.69
CA ASP A 190 -9.74 23.27 0.55
C ASP A 190 -8.26 22.84 0.40
N GLU A 191 -7.80 22.58 -0.83
CA GLU A 191 -6.42 22.12 -1.04
C GLU A 191 -5.39 23.18 -0.62
N ILE A 192 -4.33 22.74 0.05
CA ILE A 192 -3.22 23.62 0.44
C ILE A 192 -2.34 23.90 -0.78
N ILE A 193 -2.02 22.85 -1.53
CA ILE A 193 -1.14 22.92 -2.71
C ILE A 193 -1.34 21.69 -3.60
N ASP A 194 -1.38 21.89 -4.93
CA ASP A 194 -1.41 20.78 -5.89
C ASP A 194 0.00 20.17 -6.02
N GLY A 195 0.16 18.92 -5.56
CA GLY A 195 1.40 18.15 -5.66
C GLY A 195 1.63 17.47 -7.01
N THR A 196 0.68 17.57 -7.95
CA THR A 196 0.71 16.88 -9.24
C THR A 196 1.97 17.18 -10.06
N PRO A 197 2.45 18.44 -10.18
CA PRO A 197 3.66 18.73 -10.94
C PRO A 197 4.91 18.01 -10.41
N ALA A 198 5.02 17.83 -9.08
CA ALA A 198 6.12 17.08 -8.49
C ALA A 198 6.03 15.58 -8.77
N ILE A 199 4.82 15.01 -8.80
CA ILE A 199 4.60 13.60 -9.19
C ILE A 199 5.07 13.39 -10.63
N ASP A 200 4.69 14.27 -11.56
CA ASP A 200 5.07 14.18 -12.98
C ASP A 200 6.58 14.27 -13.16
N GLU A 201 7.23 15.20 -12.46
CA GLU A 201 8.68 15.37 -12.55
C GLU A 201 9.45 14.20 -11.91
N ILE A 202 8.94 13.63 -10.81
CA ILE A 202 9.52 12.41 -10.23
C ILE A 202 9.36 11.23 -11.20
N GLN A 203 8.18 11.08 -11.81
CA GLN A 203 7.93 10.05 -12.80
C GLN A 203 8.93 10.15 -13.96
N ARG A 204 9.11 11.35 -14.51
CA ARG A 204 10.00 11.63 -15.63
C ARG A 204 11.48 11.36 -15.32
N ARG A 205 11.94 11.70 -14.11
CA ARG A 205 13.37 11.62 -13.74
C ARG A 205 13.82 10.26 -13.23
N PHE A 206 12.95 9.57 -12.48
CA PHE A 206 13.37 8.43 -11.66
C PHE A 206 12.77 7.10 -12.10
N ILE A 207 11.63 7.09 -12.79
CA ILE A 207 10.96 5.85 -13.18
C ILE A 207 11.51 5.35 -14.51
N GLY A 208 11.87 4.07 -14.57
CA GLY A 208 12.59 3.45 -15.67
C GLY A 208 14.08 3.84 -15.72
N ASN A 209 14.59 4.57 -14.72
CA ASN A 209 15.99 4.99 -14.66
C ASN A 209 16.86 3.90 -14.00
N PRO A 210 17.88 3.35 -14.71
CA PRO A 210 18.77 2.33 -14.15
C PRO A 210 19.53 2.74 -12.89
N GLU A 211 19.68 4.05 -12.62
CA GLU A 211 20.31 4.52 -11.37
C GLU A 211 19.49 4.18 -10.11
N PHE A 212 18.18 3.95 -10.28
CA PHE A 212 17.23 3.71 -9.19
C PHE A 212 16.45 2.39 -9.34
N SER A 213 16.77 1.59 -10.36
CA SER A 213 16.22 0.25 -10.59
C SER A 213 16.76 -0.79 -9.60
N ASN A 214 17.82 -0.50 -8.83
CA ASN A 214 18.43 -1.43 -7.88
C ASN A 214 18.48 -0.87 -6.46
N LEU A 215 17.33 -0.86 -5.79
CA LEU A 215 17.22 -0.49 -4.39
C LEU A 215 17.36 -1.72 -3.46
N PRO A 216 17.64 -1.53 -2.16
CA PRO A 216 17.68 -2.64 -1.21
C PRO A 216 16.35 -3.39 -1.08
N ARG A 217 15.23 -2.68 -1.25
CA ARG A 217 13.87 -3.21 -1.24
C ARG A 217 12.89 -2.26 -1.94
N LYS A 218 11.61 -2.59 -2.01
CA LYS A 218 10.55 -1.67 -2.44
C LYS A 218 10.61 -0.32 -1.71
N PHE A 219 10.39 0.76 -2.46
CA PHE A 219 10.35 2.14 -1.98
C PHE A 219 9.00 2.77 -2.33
N LYS A 220 8.25 3.22 -1.32
CA LYS A 220 6.90 3.77 -1.44
C LYS A 220 6.90 5.28 -1.21
N THR A 221 6.25 6.00 -2.11
CA THR A 221 6.14 7.47 -2.10
C THR A 221 4.70 7.89 -1.93
N ALA A 222 4.47 9.02 -1.26
CA ALA A 222 3.18 9.72 -1.23
C ALA A 222 3.39 11.25 -1.26
N ILE A 223 2.57 11.96 -2.03
CA ILE A 223 2.60 13.42 -2.16
C ILE A 223 1.16 13.90 -2.12
N SER A 224 0.79 14.74 -1.15
CA SER A 224 -0.56 15.29 -1.07
C SER A 224 -0.54 16.63 -0.38
N GLY A 225 -1.21 17.62 -0.98
CA GLY A 225 -1.53 18.88 -0.33
C GLY A 225 -2.95 18.95 0.25
N SER A 226 -3.63 17.80 0.37
CA SER A 226 -4.96 17.76 0.97
C SER A 226 -4.90 17.92 2.49
N PRO A 227 -5.72 18.80 3.09
CA PRO A 227 -5.82 18.91 4.55
C PRO A 227 -6.45 17.68 5.21
N GLN A 228 -7.01 16.73 4.42
CA GLN A 228 -7.51 15.44 4.93
C GLN A 228 -6.39 14.41 5.12
N LEU A 229 -5.16 14.70 4.67
CA LEU A 229 -4.03 13.77 4.72
C LEU A 229 -4.31 12.46 3.95
N ASP A 230 -5.06 12.51 2.87
CA ASP A 230 -5.65 11.39 2.11
C ASP A 230 -4.74 10.31 1.46
N VAL A 231 -3.43 10.34 1.68
CA VAL A 231 -2.45 9.42 1.04
C VAL A 231 -1.74 8.45 2.01
N ALA A 232 -2.23 8.34 3.25
CA ALA A 232 -1.63 7.51 4.30
C ALA A 232 -0.10 7.73 4.43
N HIS A 233 0.31 8.99 4.44
CA HIS A 233 1.71 9.43 4.41
C HIS A 233 2.57 8.77 5.49
N GLU A 234 1.98 8.51 6.67
CA GLU A 234 2.62 7.92 7.85
C GLU A 234 3.20 6.52 7.60
N ILE A 235 2.81 5.83 6.52
CA ILE A 235 3.25 4.44 6.23
C ILE A 235 3.98 4.29 4.90
N ASN A 236 4.43 5.40 4.31
CA ASN A 236 5.27 5.43 3.10
C ASN A 236 6.77 5.58 3.46
N ASP A 237 7.67 5.11 2.58
CA ASP A 237 9.12 5.23 2.82
C ASP A 237 9.55 6.72 2.77
N ILE A 238 8.90 7.51 1.91
CA ILE A 238 8.97 8.98 1.89
C ILE A 238 7.56 9.54 1.65
N ALA A 239 7.24 10.65 2.30
CA ALA A 239 6.05 11.42 1.97
C ALA A 239 6.26 12.94 2.07
N PHE A 240 5.51 13.66 1.23
CA PHE A 240 5.44 15.12 1.19
C PHE A 240 4.00 15.52 1.49
N VAL A 241 3.78 16.21 2.60
CA VAL A 241 2.44 16.53 3.13
C VAL A 241 2.24 18.04 3.15
N GLY A 242 1.17 18.53 2.52
CA GLY A 242 0.89 19.96 2.41
C GLY A 242 0.83 20.66 3.76
N VAL A 243 1.50 21.79 3.86
CA VAL A 243 1.48 22.67 5.03
C VAL A 243 1.72 24.11 4.62
N ASN A 244 1.10 25.05 5.33
CA ASN A 244 1.38 26.47 5.20
C ASN A 244 2.54 26.86 6.12
N HIS A 245 3.69 27.18 5.55
CA HIS A 245 4.81 27.73 6.30
C HIS A 245 4.52 29.20 6.67
N PRO A 246 4.73 29.64 7.92
CA PRO A 246 4.42 31.01 8.34
C PRO A 246 5.12 32.11 7.53
N GLU A 247 6.33 31.82 7.04
CA GLU A 247 7.15 32.78 6.27
C GLU A 247 7.21 32.50 4.77
N HIS A 248 6.93 31.26 4.34
CA HIS A 248 7.19 30.82 2.96
C HIS A 248 5.93 30.38 2.21
N GLY A 249 4.77 30.39 2.88
CA GLY A 249 3.49 30.03 2.26
C GLY A 249 3.34 28.50 2.06
N PRO A 250 2.49 28.09 1.10
CA PRO A 250 2.20 26.69 0.85
C PRO A 250 3.42 25.90 0.38
N GLY A 251 3.66 24.74 0.99
CA GLY A 251 4.66 23.76 0.55
C GLY A 251 4.44 22.43 1.27
N PHE A 252 5.49 21.64 1.43
CA PHE A 252 5.37 20.28 1.96
C PHE A 252 6.26 20.03 3.19
N ASP A 253 5.70 19.46 4.24
CA ASP A 253 6.42 18.83 5.33
C ASP A 253 6.96 17.46 4.89
N LEU A 254 8.24 17.19 5.17
CA LEU A 254 8.95 15.98 4.74
C LEU A 254 8.90 14.87 5.80
N TRP A 255 8.34 13.72 5.44
CA TRP A 255 8.27 12.52 6.25
C TRP A 255 9.09 11.38 5.64
N VAL A 256 9.78 10.59 6.47
CA VAL A 256 10.61 9.46 6.02
C VAL A 256 10.42 8.23 6.92
N GLY A 257 10.57 7.03 6.34
CA GLY A 257 10.81 5.78 7.07
C GLY A 257 9.55 5.06 7.59
N GLY A 258 8.40 5.26 6.96
CA GLY A 258 7.17 4.53 7.27
C GLY A 258 7.11 3.11 6.69
N GLY A 259 6.35 2.23 7.35
CA GLY A 259 5.91 0.98 6.76
C GLY A 259 5.48 -0.09 7.78
N LEU A 260 4.45 -0.84 7.42
CA LEU A 260 3.76 -1.79 8.29
C LEU A 260 4.44 -3.18 8.34
N SER A 261 4.01 -4.18 7.56
CA SER A 261 4.56 -5.55 7.59
C SER A 261 4.69 -6.10 9.03
N THR A 262 5.59 -7.03 9.30
CA THR A 262 5.69 -7.70 10.62
C THR A 262 6.28 -6.81 11.73
N ASN A 263 7.06 -5.79 11.38
CA ASN A 263 7.65 -4.83 12.31
C ASN A 263 7.22 -3.40 11.93
N PRO A 264 6.01 -2.97 12.32
CA PRO A 264 5.43 -1.71 11.88
C PRO A 264 6.18 -0.50 12.46
N LYS A 265 6.41 0.51 11.62
CA LYS A 265 7.00 1.81 11.99
C LYS A 265 6.23 2.91 11.28
N LEU A 266 5.89 3.97 12.01
CA LEU A 266 5.37 5.19 11.41
C LEU A 266 6.53 5.98 10.81
N GLY A 267 6.27 6.68 9.71
CA GLY A 267 7.16 7.69 9.17
C GLY A 267 7.36 8.79 10.21
N GLN A 268 8.52 9.42 10.16
CA GLN A 268 8.88 10.51 11.06
C GLN A 268 9.14 11.76 10.25
N ARG A 269 8.68 12.89 10.79
CA ARG A 269 9.01 14.22 10.27
C ARG A 269 10.53 14.43 10.33
N LEU A 270 11.10 14.99 9.28
CA LEU A 270 12.46 15.54 9.31
C LEU A 270 12.50 16.99 9.82
N GLY A 271 11.33 17.57 10.10
CA GLY A 271 11.21 18.97 10.52
C GLY A 271 11.57 19.95 9.41
N ALA A 272 11.41 19.54 8.15
CA ALA A 272 11.82 20.30 6.98
C ALA A 272 10.60 20.64 6.11
N TRP A 273 10.54 21.89 5.66
CA TRP A 273 9.60 22.39 4.67
C TRP A 273 10.27 22.41 3.29
N VAL A 274 9.53 21.97 2.27
CA VAL A 274 10.01 21.85 0.89
C VAL A 274 9.02 22.53 -0.06
N PRO A 275 9.44 23.54 -0.85
CA PRO A 275 8.60 24.12 -1.88
C PRO A 275 8.38 23.12 -3.03
N LEU A 276 7.26 23.26 -3.76
CA LEU A 276 6.82 22.29 -4.77
C LEU A 276 7.88 21.95 -5.83
N ASP A 277 8.63 22.95 -6.30
CA ASP A 277 9.65 22.83 -7.32
C ASP A 277 10.89 22.05 -6.86
N GLU A 278 11.17 22.02 -5.56
CA GLU A 278 12.29 21.27 -4.97
C GLU A 278 11.94 19.84 -4.57
N VAL A 279 10.64 19.47 -4.52
CA VAL A 279 10.20 18.12 -4.15
C VAL A 279 10.91 17.00 -4.93
N PRO A 280 11.07 17.08 -6.27
CA PRO A 280 11.78 16.05 -7.03
C PRO A 280 13.28 15.91 -6.68
N ASP A 281 13.95 17.00 -6.29
CA ASP A 281 15.36 16.96 -5.87
C ASP A 281 15.51 16.34 -4.48
N VAL A 282 14.64 16.73 -3.55
CA VAL A 282 14.58 16.13 -2.21
C VAL A 282 14.26 14.64 -2.30
N TYR A 283 13.31 14.27 -3.17
CA TYR A 283 13.02 12.87 -3.49
C TYR A 283 14.28 12.14 -3.96
N GLY A 284 15.02 12.72 -4.91
CA GLY A 284 16.27 12.18 -5.45
C GLY A 284 17.34 11.94 -4.37
N GLY A 285 17.47 12.86 -3.42
CA GLY A 285 18.38 12.70 -2.29
C GLY A 285 17.97 11.54 -1.36
N VAL A 286 16.69 11.46 -0.98
CA VAL A 286 16.19 10.41 -0.07
C VAL A 286 16.29 9.01 -0.70
N ILE A 287 15.91 8.87 -1.98
CA ILE A 287 16.06 7.59 -2.68
C ILE A 287 17.53 7.22 -2.90
N GLY A 288 18.41 8.21 -3.13
CA GLY A 288 19.86 8.04 -3.16
C GLY A 288 20.40 7.48 -1.84
N ILE A 289 20.01 8.06 -0.70
CA ILE A 289 20.36 7.54 0.63
C ILE A 289 19.90 6.10 0.77
N PHE A 290 18.67 5.78 0.35
CA PHE A 290 18.18 4.42 0.45
C PHE A 290 18.99 3.44 -0.42
N ARG A 291 19.33 3.83 -1.64
CA ARG A 291 20.17 3.03 -2.55
C ARG A 291 21.53 2.72 -1.94
N ASP A 292 22.17 3.75 -1.38
CA ASP A 292 23.59 3.72 -1.02
C ASP A 292 23.82 3.25 0.42
N TYR A 293 22.96 3.65 1.35
CA TYR A 293 23.06 3.33 2.78
C TYR A 293 22.04 2.33 3.29
N GLY A 294 21.04 1.93 2.50
CA GLY A 294 20.06 0.95 2.93
C GLY A 294 20.65 -0.47 3.05
N TYR A 295 20.11 -1.25 4.00
CA TYR A 295 20.62 -2.59 4.30
C TYR A 295 20.22 -3.60 3.22
N ARG A 296 21.19 -4.38 2.74
CA ARG A 296 21.03 -5.39 1.68
C ARG A 296 21.29 -6.81 2.15
N ARG A 297 21.68 -7.01 3.42
CA ARG A 297 21.97 -8.33 3.98
C ARG A 297 20.71 -9.18 4.21
N LEU A 298 19.83 -8.73 5.10
CA LEU A 298 18.61 -9.46 5.48
C LEU A 298 17.38 -8.85 4.81
N ARG A 299 16.66 -9.66 4.01
CA ARG A 299 15.43 -9.23 3.31
C ARG A 299 14.36 -8.68 4.24
N THR A 300 14.27 -9.22 5.46
CA THR A 300 13.33 -8.78 6.51
C THR A 300 13.75 -7.48 7.21
N ARG A 301 14.99 -7.01 7.01
CA ARG A 301 15.55 -5.76 7.56
C ARG A 301 16.04 -4.79 6.46
N ALA A 302 15.59 -4.95 5.22
CA ALA A 302 16.09 -4.18 4.06
C ALA A 302 15.27 -2.93 3.67
N ARG A 303 14.23 -2.57 4.43
CA ARG A 303 13.39 -1.39 4.16
C ARG A 303 13.99 -0.13 4.81
N LEU A 304 13.73 1.04 4.21
CA LEU A 304 14.25 2.33 4.69
C LEU A 304 13.91 2.61 6.16
N LYS A 305 12.73 2.18 6.63
CA LYS A 305 12.32 2.28 8.04
C LYS A 305 13.32 1.71 9.05
N PHE A 306 14.15 0.74 8.67
CA PHE A 306 15.18 0.20 9.56
C PHE A 306 16.42 1.08 9.60
N LEU A 307 16.82 1.62 8.44
CA LEU A 307 17.91 2.60 8.39
C LEU A 307 17.56 3.84 9.20
N LEU A 308 16.35 4.39 9.02
CA LEU A 308 15.90 5.54 9.80
C LEU A 308 15.83 5.23 11.30
N ALA A 309 15.35 4.05 11.69
CA ALA A 309 15.31 3.65 13.10
C ALA A 309 16.70 3.53 13.74
N ASP A 310 17.71 3.11 12.97
CA ASP A 310 19.09 2.97 13.46
C ASP A 310 19.84 4.32 13.40
N TRP A 311 19.48 5.24 12.49
CA TRP A 311 20.14 6.54 12.34
C TRP A 311 19.53 7.67 13.14
N GLY A 312 18.21 7.67 13.35
CA GLY A 312 17.48 8.86 13.81
C GLY A 312 17.23 9.87 12.68
N THR A 313 16.30 10.80 12.90
CA THR A 313 15.91 11.81 11.92
C THR A 313 17.00 12.86 11.73
N GLU A 314 17.74 13.21 12.79
CA GLU A 314 18.78 14.23 12.77
C GLU A 314 19.93 13.81 11.86
N LYS A 315 20.46 12.60 12.06
CA LYS A 315 21.53 12.05 11.20
C LYS A 315 21.04 11.86 9.77
N PHE A 316 19.81 11.39 9.59
CA PHE A 316 19.24 11.20 8.26
C PHE A 316 19.17 12.53 7.49
N ARG A 317 18.64 13.58 8.12
CA ARG A 317 18.58 14.93 7.55
C ARG A 317 19.97 15.48 7.28
N GLN A 318 20.92 15.29 8.19
CA GLN A 318 22.30 15.72 7.99
C GLN A 318 22.91 15.09 6.73
N VAL A 319 22.80 13.76 6.56
CA VAL A 319 23.33 13.07 5.36
C VAL A 319 22.62 13.55 4.09
N LEU A 320 21.30 13.75 4.14
CA LEU A 320 20.54 14.30 3.02
C LEU A 320 21.05 15.66 2.58
N GLU A 321 21.25 16.57 3.52
CA GLU A 321 21.73 17.93 3.27
C GLU A 321 23.20 17.97 2.83
N ASP A 322 24.07 17.23 3.52
CA ASP A 322 25.52 17.35 3.39
C ASP A 322 26.08 16.51 2.21
N GLU A 323 25.45 15.38 1.86
CA GLU A 323 25.97 14.48 0.81
C GLU A 323 25.17 14.57 -0.50
N TYR A 324 23.84 14.75 -0.43
CA TYR A 324 22.97 14.65 -1.61
C TYR A 324 22.49 16.01 -2.12
N LEU A 325 21.96 16.86 -1.23
CA LEU A 325 21.42 18.17 -1.62
C LEU A 325 22.48 19.27 -1.68
N GLN A 326 23.59 19.11 -0.95
CA GLN A 326 24.66 20.10 -0.81
C GLN A 326 24.15 21.48 -0.31
N ARG A 327 23.08 21.46 0.49
CA ARG A 327 22.46 22.64 1.11
C ARG A 327 21.58 22.22 2.29
N LYS A 328 21.27 23.19 3.15
CA LYS A 328 20.30 22.99 4.25
C LYS A 328 18.87 23.08 3.74
N LEU A 329 18.01 22.23 4.29
CA LEU A 329 16.57 22.35 4.11
C LEU A 329 16.03 23.41 5.06
N VAL A 330 14.98 24.11 4.60
CA VAL A 330 14.25 25.07 5.43
C VAL A 330 13.51 24.30 6.53
N ASP A 331 13.51 24.81 7.76
CA ASP A 331 12.73 24.22 8.84
C ASP A 331 11.22 24.38 8.60
N GLY A 332 10.42 23.41 9.04
CA GLY A 332 8.99 23.38 8.71
C GLY A 332 8.08 22.98 9.87
N PRO A 333 6.86 23.56 9.95
CA PRO A 333 5.83 23.11 10.90
C PRO A 333 5.29 21.73 10.52
N ALA A 334 4.67 21.05 11.48
CA ALA A 334 3.88 19.85 11.18
C ALA A 334 2.61 20.23 10.42
N PRO A 335 2.05 19.33 9.59
CA PRO A 335 0.70 19.52 9.09
C PRO A 335 -0.28 19.64 10.26
N GLU A 336 -1.37 20.37 10.01
CA GLU A 336 -2.49 20.41 10.94
C GLU A 336 -3.17 19.05 11.05
N GLN A 337 -4.03 18.91 12.06
CA GLN A 337 -4.84 17.71 12.19
C GLN A 337 -5.79 17.55 10.99
N PRO A 338 -6.12 16.31 10.58
CA PRO A 338 -6.98 16.10 9.43
C PRO A 338 -8.30 16.87 9.57
N ALA A 339 -8.68 17.62 8.54
CA ALA A 339 -9.89 18.43 8.53
C ALA A 339 -11.21 17.61 8.55
N GLY A 340 -11.13 16.31 8.24
CA GLY A 340 -12.29 15.41 8.17
C GLY A 340 -12.06 14.07 8.88
N THR A 341 -13.14 13.40 9.24
CA THR A 341 -13.08 12.09 9.91
C THR A 341 -12.71 10.97 8.94
N TRP A 342 -13.18 11.05 7.70
CA TRP A 342 -12.79 10.16 6.62
C TRP A 342 -11.71 10.81 5.76
N ARG A 343 -10.80 9.99 5.22
CA ARG A 343 -9.67 10.40 4.37
C ARG A 343 -9.84 9.92 2.92
N ASP A 344 -11.08 9.60 2.51
CA ASP A 344 -11.38 8.78 1.34
C ASP A 344 -12.08 9.51 0.18
N HIS A 345 -12.55 10.74 0.41
CA HIS A 345 -13.26 11.57 -0.56
C HIS A 345 -14.54 10.97 -1.15
N LEU A 346 -15.23 10.06 -0.43
CA LEU A 346 -16.55 9.57 -0.86
C LEU A 346 -17.65 10.63 -0.70
N GLY A 347 -18.66 10.55 -1.56
CA GLY A 347 -19.79 11.47 -1.60
C GLY A 347 -19.64 12.53 -2.69
N VAL A 348 -20.54 13.51 -2.67
CA VAL A 348 -20.55 14.66 -3.59
C VAL A 348 -19.90 15.84 -2.90
N HIS A 349 -18.95 16.50 -3.57
CA HIS A 349 -18.18 17.61 -3.01
C HIS A 349 -17.96 18.70 -4.05
N PRO A 350 -17.96 19.99 -3.67
CA PRO A 350 -17.67 21.09 -4.57
C PRO A 350 -16.18 21.14 -4.95
N GLN A 351 -15.91 21.55 -6.19
CA GLN A 351 -14.60 21.91 -6.70
C GLN A 351 -14.37 23.43 -6.62
N ASN A 352 -13.10 23.85 -6.77
CA ASN A 352 -12.70 25.26 -6.74
C ASN A 352 -13.17 26.10 -7.95
N ASP A 353 -13.68 25.45 -9.00
CA ASP A 353 -14.16 26.07 -10.25
C ASP A 353 -15.69 26.11 -10.38
N GLY A 354 -16.41 25.67 -9.34
CA GLY A 354 -17.87 25.61 -9.32
C GLY A 354 -18.46 24.30 -9.84
N LEU A 355 -17.64 23.34 -10.28
CA LEU A 355 -18.07 21.97 -10.56
C LEU A 355 -18.06 21.12 -9.28
N PHE A 356 -18.35 19.82 -9.43
CA PHE A 356 -18.37 18.85 -8.35
C PHE A 356 -17.47 17.64 -8.66
N TYR A 357 -16.98 16.98 -7.63
CA TYR A 357 -16.48 15.62 -7.72
C TYR A 357 -17.35 14.65 -6.94
N VAL A 358 -17.45 13.42 -7.44
CA VAL A 358 -18.29 12.36 -6.89
C VAL A 358 -17.45 11.12 -6.62
N GLY A 359 -17.19 10.85 -5.34
CA GLY A 359 -16.49 9.66 -4.87
C GLY A 359 -17.44 8.51 -4.58
N PHE A 360 -17.09 7.30 -5.01
CA PHE A 360 -17.91 6.09 -4.85
C PHE A 360 -17.10 4.86 -4.41
N ALA A 361 -17.79 3.94 -3.72
CA ALA A 361 -17.21 2.76 -3.10
C ALA A 361 -17.64 1.44 -3.79
N PRO A 362 -16.72 0.75 -4.48
CA PRO A 362 -16.87 -0.67 -4.75
C PRO A 362 -16.67 -1.49 -3.46
N ARG A 363 -17.00 -2.79 -3.50
CA ARG A 363 -16.74 -3.70 -2.39
C ARG A 363 -15.25 -4.00 -2.31
N VAL A 364 -14.58 -3.50 -1.26
CA VAL A 364 -13.16 -3.79 -0.98
C VAL A 364 -12.23 -3.65 -2.21
N GLY A 365 -12.51 -2.70 -3.09
CA GLY A 365 -11.75 -2.48 -4.34
C GLY A 365 -11.94 -3.50 -5.45
N ARG A 366 -12.81 -4.51 -5.29
CA ARG A 366 -13.14 -5.48 -6.33
C ARG A 366 -14.05 -4.82 -7.36
N VAL A 367 -13.60 -4.83 -8.60
CA VAL A 367 -14.36 -4.46 -9.79
C VAL A 367 -14.17 -5.56 -10.84
N ASP A 368 -14.66 -5.34 -12.05
CA ASP A 368 -14.36 -6.18 -13.21
C ASP A 368 -14.19 -5.32 -14.45
N GLY A 369 -13.67 -5.89 -15.55
CA GLY A 369 -13.42 -5.14 -16.78
C GLY A 369 -14.68 -4.50 -17.38
N THR A 370 -15.83 -5.16 -17.25
CA THR A 370 -17.14 -4.65 -17.69
C THR A 370 -17.56 -3.44 -16.87
N THR A 371 -17.35 -3.47 -15.56
CA THR A 371 -17.66 -2.37 -14.64
C THR A 371 -16.74 -1.19 -14.91
N LEU A 372 -15.44 -1.42 -15.14
CA LEU A 372 -14.50 -0.35 -15.47
C LEU A 372 -14.85 0.37 -16.78
N THR A 373 -15.22 -0.38 -17.83
CA THR A 373 -15.67 0.21 -19.10
C THR A 373 -16.96 1.00 -18.93
N LYS A 374 -17.93 0.47 -18.17
CA LYS A 374 -19.18 1.20 -17.82
C LYS A 374 -18.92 2.46 -17.02
N ILE A 375 -18.02 2.45 -16.04
CA ILE A 375 -17.65 3.66 -15.28
C ILE A 375 -17.09 4.73 -16.23
N ALA A 376 -16.26 4.35 -17.20
CA ALA A 376 -15.73 5.29 -18.19
C ALA A 376 -16.83 5.88 -19.09
N GLU A 377 -17.81 5.06 -19.48
CA GLU A 377 -18.98 5.50 -20.27
C GLU A 377 -19.87 6.46 -19.50
N ILE A 378 -20.22 6.11 -18.26
CA ILE A 378 -21.04 6.94 -17.37
C ILE A 378 -20.34 8.29 -17.13
N ALA A 379 -19.07 8.28 -16.74
CA ALA A 379 -18.31 9.52 -16.53
C ALA A 379 -18.31 10.40 -17.79
N GLY A 380 -18.06 9.82 -18.97
CA GLY A 380 -18.09 10.54 -20.24
C GLY A 380 -19.48 11.09 -20.61
N ALA A 381 -20.55 10.34 -20.33
CA ALA A 381 -21.93 10.76 -20.56
C ALA A 381 -22.33 11.97 -19.71
N HIS A 382 -21.75 12.09 -18.51
CA HIS A 382 -21.92 13.25 -17.61
C HIS A 382 -20.87 14.36 -17.82
N GLY A 383 -20.16 14.34 -18.95
CA GLY A 383 -19.22 15.41 -19.33
C GLY A 383 -17.85 15.33 -18.67
N SER A 384 -17.58 14.30 -17.86
CA SER A 384 -16.28 14.13 -17.21
C SER A 384 -15.29 13.35 -18.06
N GLY A 385 -14.07 13.88 -18.16
CA GLY A 385 -12.92 13.20 -18.75
C GLY A 385 -11.89 12.71 -17.72
N ARG A 386 -12.06 13.03 -16.43
CA ARG A 386 -11.06 12.82 -15.38
C ARG A 386 -11.62 11.92 -14.28
N LEU A 387 -10.99 10.75 -14.11
CA LEU A 387 -11.24 9.83 -13.01
C LEU A 387 -10.03 9.71 -12.10
N ARG A 388 -10.29 9.28 -10.87
CA ARG A 388 -9.27 9.07 -9.84
C ARG A 388 -9.52 7.77 -9.11
N THR A 389 -8.46 7.05 -8.77
CA THR A 389 -8.48 5.98 -7.77
C THR A 389 -7.93 6.50 -6.45
N THR A 390 -8.32 5.90 -5.33
CA THR A 390 -7.92 6.38 -3.99
C THR A 390 -6.98 5.42 -3.26
N ALA A 391 -6.33 5.92 -2.21
CA ALA A 391 -5.54 5.09 -1.31
C ALA A 391 -6.41 4.09 -0.52
N GLU A 392 -7.73 4.25 -0.50
CA GLU A 392 -8.65 3.39 0.25
C GLU A 392 -9.39 2.37 -0.62
N GLN A 393 -8.95 2.15 -1.85
CA GLN A 393 -9.53 1.23 -2.84
C GLN A 393 -10.87 1.71 -3.44
N LYS A 394 -11.08 3.03 -3.53
CA LYS A 394 -12.29 3.67 -4.08
C LYS A 394 -11.96 4.38 -5.40
N MET A 395 -12.97 5.00 -6.02
CA MET A 395 -12.82 5.83 -7.20
C MET A 395 -13.60 7.14 -7.08
N ILE A 396 -13.23 8.13 -7.89
CA ILE A 396 -13.86 9.44 -7.98
C ILE A 396 -14.02 9.83 -9.45
N VAL A 397 -15.17 10.41 -9.80
CA VAL A 397 -15.41 11.16 -11.04
C VAL A 397 -15.26 12.65 -10.73
N LEU A 398 -14.40 13.36 -11.46
CA LEU A 398 -14.21 14.80 -11.31
C LEU A 398 -15.07 15.57 -12.32
N ASP A 399 -15.20 16.89 -12.16
CA ASP A 399 -15.65 17.83 -13.19
C ASP A 399 -17.12 17.66 -13.59
N VAL A 400 -17.95 17.34 -12.61
CA VAL A 400 -19.37 17.09 -12.81
C VAL A 400 -20.13 18.40 -12.61
N ALA A 401 -20.88 18.84 -13.62
CA ALA A 401 -21.76 19.99 -13.48
C ALA A 401 -22.87 19.70 -12.45
N GLU A 402 -23.32 20.71 -11.72
CA GLU A 402 -24.30 20.57 -10.63
C GLU A 402 -25.56 19.81 -11.07
N ASP A 403 -26.07 20.11 -12.27
CA ASP A 403 -27.27 19.51 -12.86
C ASP A 403 -27.07 18.05 -13.34
N GLN A 404 -25.82 17.57 -13.42
CA GLN A 404 -25.46 16.20 -13.76
C GLN A 404 -25.23 15.30 -12.54
N VAL A 405 -25.03 15.89 -11.36
CA VAL A 405 -24.65 15.15 -10.14
C VAL A 405 -25.68 14.08 -9.78
N GLU A 406 -26.96 14.44 -9.70
CA GLU A 406 -28.00 13.51 -9.25
C GLU A 406 -28.11 12.29 -10.18
N SER A 407 -28.09 12.52 -11.50
CA SER A 407 -28.13 11.43 -12.49
C SER A 407 -26.88 10.55 -12.43
N LEU A 408 -25.69 11.14 -12.28
CA LEU A 408 -24.44 10.37 -12.14
C LEU A 408 -24.49 9.47 -10.90
N VAL A 409 -24.94 10.02 -9.77
CA VAL A 409 -25.10 9.26 -8.53
C VAL A 409 -26.06 8.09 -8.74
N ALA A 410 -27.20 8.32 -9.39
CA ALA A 410 -28.18 7.26 -9.66
C ALA A 410 -27.62 6.13 -10.54
N GLU A 411 -26.85 6.45 -11.59
CA GLU A 411 -26.24 5.46 -12.47
C GLU A 411 -25.13 4.65 -11.78
N LEU A 412 -24.30 5.29 -10.96
CA LEU A 412 -23.29 4.60 -10.14
C LEU A 412 -23.95 3.67 -9.12
N GLU A 413 -24.97 4.15 -8.41
CA GLU A 413 -25.71 3.37 -7.41
C GLU A 413 -26.40 2.14 -8.03
N ALA A 414 -26.91 2.27 -9.26
CA ALA A 414 -27.50 1.16 -10.01
C ALA A 414 -26.51 0.05 -10.37
N LEU A 415 -25.20 0.34 -10.38
CA LEU A 415 -24.11 -0.62 -10.54
C LEU A 415 -23.56 -1.16 -9.21
N ASP A 416 -24.24 -0.91 -8.08
CA ASP A 416 -23.72 -1.17 -6.74
C ASP A 416 -22.41 -0.39 -6.46
N LEU A 417 -22.18 0.75 -7.09
CA LEU A 417 -21.05 1.64 -6.80
C LEU A 417 -21.53 2.76 -5.87
N LYS A 418 -21.35 2.55 -4.57
CA LYS A 418 -22.02 3.35 -3.54
C LYS A 418 -21.40 4.72 -3.35
N VAL A 419 -22.13 5.78 -3.68
CA VAL A 419 -21.76 7.16 -3.35
C VAL A 419 -22.13 7.45 -1.90
N ASN A 420 -23.33 7.03 -1.50
CA ASN A 420 -23.82 7.12 -0.12
C ASN A 420 -23.65 5.76 0.57
N ALA A 421 -22.40 5.41 0.87
CA ALA A 421 -22.04 4.12 1.45
C ALA A 421 -22.23 4.07 2.98
N SER A 422 -22.64 2.91 3.50
CA SER A 422 -22.57 2.65 4.95
C SER A 422 -21.13 2.77 5.47
N PRO A 423 -20.91 3.01 6.78
CA PRO A 423 -19.56 3.00 7.35
C PRO A 423 -18.81 1.69 7.08
N PHE A 424 -19.52 0.56 6.99
CA PHE A 424 -18.92 -0.75 6.68
C PHE A 424 -18.41 -0.80 5.25
N ARG A 425 -19.22 -0.40 4.27
CA ARG A 425 -18.81 -0.40 2.87
C ARG A 425 -17.72 0.64 2.59
N ARG A 426 -17.82 1.79 3.23
CA ARG A 426 -16.85 2.89 3.17
C ARG A 426 -15.51 2.51 3.77
N GLY A 427 -15.51 1.99 5.01
CA GLY A 427 -14.31 1.77 5.81
C GLY A 427 -13.66 0.39 5.68
N THR A 428 -14.27 -0.57 4.99
CA THR A 428 -13.66 -1.90 4.79
C THR A 428 -12.67 -1.90 3.64
N MET A 429 -11.48 -2.45 3.88
CA MET A 429 -10.49 -2.81 2.86
C MET A 429 -10.07 -4.27 2.98
N ALA A 430 -9.71 -4.86 1.84
CA ALA A 430 -9.15 -6.21 1.81
C ALA A 430 -7.96 -6.32 0.86
N CYS A 431 -6.97 -7.11 1.25
CA CYS A 431 -5.88 -7.49 0.34
C CYS A 431 -6.37 -8.55 -0.67
N THR A 432 -5.51 -9.02 -1.58
CA THR A 432 -5.87 -10.06 -2.56
C THR A 432 -6.28 -11.40 -1.93
N GLY A 433 -5.69 -11.77 -0.78
CA GLY A 433 -6.04 -13.01 -0.09
C GLY A 433 -5.60 -14.28 -0.83
N ILE A 434 -6.03 -15.44 -0.32
CA ILE A 434 -5.61 -16.76 -0.83
C ILE A 434 -6.09 -17.04 -2.26
N GLU A 435 -7.09 -16.31 -2.75
CA GLU A 435 -7.62 -16.45 -4.12
C GLU A 435 -6.50 -16.39 -5.17
N PHE A 436 -5.55 -15.45 -5.02
CA PHE A 436 -4.42 -15.33 -5.96
C PHE A 436 -3.05 -15.11 -5.31
N CYS A 437 -2.96 -14.76 -4.01
CA CYS A 437 -1.69 -14.43 -3.38
C CYS A 437 -0.98 -15.67 -2.84
N LYS A 438 0.24 -15.92 -3.31
CA LYS A 438 1.08 -17.03 -2.84
C LYS A 438 1.49 -16.95 -1.37
N LEU A 439 1.41 -15.76 -0.76
CA LEU A 439 1.78 -15.55 0.65
C LEU A 439 0.58 -15.57 1.59
N ALA A 440 -0.64 -15.64 1.06
CA ALA A 440 -1.85 -15.63 1.87
C ALA A 440 -2.11 -17.01 2.49
N ILE A 441 -2.73 -16.96 3.66
CA ILE A 441 -3.12 -18.12 4.48
C ILE A 441 -4.65 -18.28 4.47
N VAL A 442 -5.39 -17.18 4.24
CA VAL A 442 -6.86 -17.17 4.27
C VAL A 442 -7.42 -16.31 3.12
N GLU A 443 -8.68 -16.52 2.77
CA GLU A 443 -9.45 -15.69 1.84
C GLU A 443 -9.71 -14.30 2.44
N THR A 444 -9.77 -13.23 1.63
CA THR A 444 -10.06 -11.88 2.14
C THR A 444 -11.05 -11.03 1.35
N LYS A 445 -11.07 -11.09 0.01
CA LYS A 445 -11.90 -10.21 -0.81
C LYS A 445 -13.37 -10.63 -0.74
N ALA A 446 -13.65 -11.92 -0.94
CA ALA A 446 -15.00 -12.45 -0.83
C ALA A 446 -15.52 -12.36 0.62
N ARG A 447 -14.64 -12.62 1.59
CA ARG A 447 -14.92 -12.47 3.03
C ARG A 447 -15.26 -11.03 3.38
N GLY A 448 -14.51 -10.06 2.86
CA GLY A 448 -14.79 -8.64 3.07
C GLY A 448 -16.13 -8.22 2.48
N ALA A 449 -16.44 -8.67 1.26
CA ALA A 449 -17.74 -8.41 0.65
C ALA A 449 -18.90 -8.98 1.48
N SER A 450 -18.79 -10.23 1.94
CA SER A 450 -19.81 -10.87 2.77
C SER A 450 -19.92 -10.25 4.17
N LEU A 451 -18.79 -9.81 4.76
CA LEU A 451 -18.82 -9.13 6.06
C LEU A 451 -19.55 -7.79 5.97
N ILE A 452 -19.35 -7.03 4.89
CA ILE A 452 -20.11 -5.78 4.66
C ILE A 452 -21.61 -6.09 4.65
N ASP A 453 -22.06 -7.08 3.87
CA ASP A 453 -23.49 -7.44 3.77
C ASP A 453 -24.07 -7.83 5.14
N GLU A 454 -23.35 -8.64 5.90
CA GLU A 454 -23.81 -9.07 7.23
C GLU A 454 -23.89 -7.90 8.21
N LEU A 455 -22.93 -6.97 8.21
CA LEU A 455 -22.95 -5.82 9.12
C LEU A 455 -24.04 -4.81 8.73
N GLU A 456 -24.19 -4.49 7.44
CA GLU A 456 -25.28 -3.64 6.95
C GLU A 456 -26.66 -4.22 7.32
N ARG A 457 -26.79 -5.55 7.36
CA ARG A 457 -28.03 -6.23 7.75
C ARG A 457 -28.24 -6.29 9.27
N ARG A 458 -27.20 -6.50 10.07
CA ARG A 458 -27.28 -6.78 11.51
C ARG A 458 -27.26 -5.54 12.39
N VAL A 459 -26.59 -4.49 11.94
CA VAL A 459 -26.42 -3.20 12.66
C VAL A 459 -26.63 -2.02 11.69
N PRO A 460 -27.80 -1.94 11.02
CA PRO A 460 -28.08 -0.91 10.01
C PRO A 460 -28.05 0.53 10.55
N GLU A 461 -28.24 0.70 11.86
CA GLU A 461 -28.21 1.99 12.56
C GLU A 461 -26.81 2.49 12.90
N PHE A 462 -25.75 1.73 12.62
CA PHE A 462 -24.38 2.14 12.91
C PHE A 462 -23.90 3.17 11.87
N ASP A 463 -23.61 4.39 12.33
CA ASP A 463 -23.25 5.55 11.50
C ASP A 463 -21.85 6.12 11.80
N GLU A 464 -21.19 5.62 12.83
CA GLU A 464 -19.86 6.09 13.23
C GLU A 464 -18.75 5.66 12.24
N PRO A 465 -17.72 6.50 12.04
CA PRO A 465 -16.57 6.11 11.24
C PRO A 465 -15.82 4.91 11.83
N LEU A 466 -15.67 3.87 11.01
CA LEU A 466 -15.06 2.60 11.39
C LEU A 466 -14.27 2.01 10.24
N THR A 467 -13.00 1.68 10.47
CA THR A 467 -12.14 1.00 9.49
C THR A 467 -11.96 -0.48 9.79
N ILE A 468 -12.22 -1.34 8.80
CA ILE A 468 -12.06 -2.80 8.91
C ILE A 468 -11.10 -3.30 7.84
N ASN A 469 -9.93 -3.79 8.26
CA ASN A 469 -8.83 -4.08 7.36
C ASN A 469 -8.49 -5.58 7.32
N ILE A 470 -8.92 -6.27 6.27
CA ILE A 470 -8.82 -7.73 6.13
C ILE A 470 -7.56 -8.15 5.37
N ASN A 471 -6.67 -8.90 6.04
CA ASN A 471 -5.38 -9.27 5.50
C ASN A 471 -5.16 -10.79 5.56
N GLY A 472 -4.79 -11.40 4.44
CA GLY A 472 -4.63 -12.84 4.34
C GLY A 472 -3.36 -13.38 5.00
N CYS A 473 -2.43 -12.51 5.41
CA CYS A 473 -1.16 -12.89 6.05
C CYS A 473 -0.53 -11.72 6.82
N PRO A 474 0.58 -11.94 7.57
CA PRO A 474 1.26 -10.90 8.36
C PRO A 474 1.91 -9.75 7.57
N ASN A 475 1.89 -9.76 6.23
CA ASN A 475 2.52 -8.72 5.42
C ASN A 475 1.81 -7.35 5.49
N ALA A 476 0.56 -7.32 5.97
CA ALA A 476 -0.25 -6.10 6.14
C ALA A 476 -0.42 -5.29 4.85
N CYS A 477 -0.72 -5.95 3.72
CA CYS A 477 -0.94 -5.28 2.44
C CYS A 477 -2.16 -4.35 2.47
N ALA A 478 -3.21 -4.73 3.20
CA ALA A 478 -4.36 -3.89 3.51
C ALA A 478 -4.30 -3.39 4.97
N ARG A 479 -3.09 -3.08 5.48
CA ARG A 479 -2.89 -2.17 6.61
C ARG A 479 -3.53 -2.57 7.97
N ILE A 480 -3.26 -3.80 8.42
CA ILE A 480 -3.75 -4.37 9.70
C ILE A 480 -3.65 -3.39 10.87
N GLN A 481 -2.46 -2.82 11.08
CA GLN A 481 -2.13 -2.16 12.34
C GLN A 481 -2.72 -0.78 12.50
N VAL A 482 -3.29 -0.19 11.45
CA VAL A 482 -3.74 1.20 11.42
C VAL A 482 -5.23 1.30 11.09
N ALA A 483 -5.97 0.25 11.46
CA ALA A 483 -7.42 0.19 11.38
C ALA A 483 -8.02 0.02 12.77
N ASP A 484 -9.26 0.48 12.92
CA ASP A 484 -10.08 0.27 14.11
C ASP A 484 -10.21 -1.23 14.39
N ILE A 485 -10.50 -2.03 13.36
CA ILE A 485 -10.52 -3.48 13.39
C ILE A 485 -9.60 -4.04 12.30
N GLY A 486 -8.35 -4.33 12.69
CA GLY A 486 -7.36 -4.98 11.84
C GLY A 486 -7.40 -6.51 11.95
N LEU A 487 -7.54 -7.20 10.83
CA LEU A 487 -7.62 -8.68 10.80
C LEU A 487 -6.38 -9.28 10.13
N LYS A 488 -5.60 -10.04 10.90
CA LYS A 488 -4.42 -10.77 10.41
C LYS A 488 -4.72 -12.26 10.24
N GLY A 489 -4.81 -12.70 9.00
CA GLY A 489 -5.09 -14.08 8.62
C GLY A 489 -4.06 -15.08 9.14
N GLN A 490 -4.57 -16.20 9.64
CA GLN A 490 -3.83 -17.36 10.12
C GLN A 490 -4.74 -18.61 10.11
N LEU A 491 -4.16 -19.80 10.16
CA LEU A 491 -4.93 -21.00 10.47
C LEU A 491 -5.15 -21.13 11.98
N MET A 492 -6.29 -21.72 12.33
CA MET A 492 -6.76 -21.93 13.69
C MET A 492 -7.42 -23.30 13.83
N LEU A 493 -7.64 -23.75 15.07
CA LEU A 493 -8.48 -24.91 15.33
C LEU A 493 -9.88 -24.42 15.71
N ASP A 494 -10.91 -25.03 15.15
CA ASP A 494 -12.29 -24.86 15.62
C ASP A 494 -12.55 -25.65 16.92
N GLN A 495 -13.79 -25.64 17.39
CA GLN A 495 -14.19 -26.35 18.62
C GLN A 495 -14.07 -27.88 18.49
N ASP A 496 -14.13 -28.39 17.27
CA ASP A 496 -14.03 -29.82 16.94
C ASP A 496 -12.58 -30.26 16.66
N GLY A 497 -11.63 -29.31 16.70
CA GLY A 497 -10.21 -29.57 16.45
C GLY A 497 -9.82 -29.61 14.97
N ASN A 498 -10.69 -29.18 14.06
CA ASN A 498 -10.37 -29.08 12.65
C ASN A 498 -9.58 -27.79 12.37
N GLN A 499 -8.64 -27.85 11.42
CA GLN A 499 -7.97 -26.64 10.94
C GLN A 499 -8.91 -25.81 10.07
N VAL A 500 -9.16 -24.57 10.48
CA VAL A 500 -10.02 -23.61 9.80
C VAL A 500 -9.32 -22.28 9.60
N GLU A 501 -9.80 -21.49 8.64
CA GLU A 501 -9.36 -20.11 8.46
C GLU A 501 -9.80 -19.24 9.63
N GLY A 502 -8.93 -18.31 10.05
CA GLY A 502 -9.28 -17.31 11.05
C GLY A 502 -8.34 -16.12 11.07
N TYR A 503 -8.56 -15.25 12.04
CA TYR A 503 -7.90 -13.96 12.14
C TYR A 503 -7.44 -13.69 13.56
N GLN A 504 -6.20 -13.21 13.71
CA GLN A 504 -5.81 -12.47 14.90
C GLN A 504 -6.31 -11.04 14.75
N VAL A 505 -7.05 -10.57 15.75
CA VAL A 505 -7.63 -9.22 15.76
C VAL A 505 -6.64 -8.22 16.36
N HIS A 506 -6.54 -7.05 15.72
CA HIS A 506 -5.85 -5.86 16.17
C HIS A 506 -6.89 -4.75 16.31
N LEU A 507 -6.91 -4.02 17.43
CA LEU A 507 -7.96 -3.05 17.72
C LEU A 507 -7.40 -1.66 18.01
N GLY A 508 -8.08 -0.64 17.49
CA GLY A 508 -7.79 0.78 17.76
C GLY A 508 -6.55 1.34 17.09
N GLY A 509 -6.18 0.80 15.92
CA GLY A 509 -5.18 1.42 15.08
C GLY A 509 -5.76 2.62 14.34
N ALA A 510 -5.01 3.69 14.19
CA ALA A 510 -5.44 4.87 13.46
C ALA A 510 -4.26 5.56 12.77
N LEU A 511 -4.59 6.34 11.74
CA LEU A 511 -3.70 7.34 11.14
C LEU A 511 -4.28 8.74 11.40
N GLY A 512 -3.51 9.81 11.18
CA GLY A 512 -3.98 11.19 11.38
C GLY A 512 -3.97 11.59 12.86
N LEU A 513 -5.15 12.04 13.37
CA LEU A 513 -5.33 12.70 14.67
C LEU A 513 -4.51 12.12 15.83
N GLU A 514 -4.53 10.79 15.94
CA GLU A 514 -3.81 10.02 16.95
C GLU A 514 -3.18 8.80 16.28
N ALA A 515 -2.21 9.04 15.39
CA ALA A 515 -1.55 7.97 14.67
C ALA A 515 -0.93 6.95 15.64
N GLY A 516 -1.38 5.70 15.54
CA GLY A 516 -1.06 4.67 16.51
C GLY A 516 -1.36 3.28 15.97
N PHE A 517 -0.66 2.28 16.50
CA PHE A 517 -0.89 0.89 16.10
C PHE A 517 -1.93 0.25 16.99
N GLY A 518 -2.84 -0.51 16.36
CA GLY A 518 -3.85 -1.27 17.07
C GLY A 518 -3.22 -2.30 18.02
N ARG A 519 -3.77 -2.38 19.22
CA ARG A 519 -3.33 -3.30 20.27
C ARG A 519 -3.77 -4.73 19.95
N LYS A 520 -2.96 -5.69 20.36
CA LYS A 520 -3.34 -7.11 20.33
C LYS A 520 -3.90 -7.47 21.70
N VAL A 521 -5.16 -7.89 21.74
CA VAL A 521 -5.73 -8.48 22.95
C VAL A 521 -5.21 -9.92 23.08
N ARG A 522 -4.78 -10.31 24.28
CA ARG A 522 -4.16 -11.62 24.51
C ARG A 522 -5.17 -12.72 24.20
N GLY A 523 -4.79 -13.64 23.31
CA GLY A 523 -5.64 -14.79 22.96
C GLY A 523 -6.79 -14.48 22.01
N LEU A 524 -7.05 -13.20 21.70
CA LEU A 524 -8.14 -12.81 20.82
C LEU A 524 -7.87 -13.25 19.38
N LYS A 525 -8.64 -14.24 18.97
CA LYS A 525 -8.68 -14.79 17.63
C LYS A 525 -10.11 -15.17 17.30
N VAL A 526 -10.46 -15.04 16.03
CA VAL A 526 -11.81 -15.34 15.54
C VAL A 526 -11.71 -16.23 14.32
N THR A 527 -12.51 -17.28 14.25
CA THR A 527 -12.62 -18.05 13.00
C THR A 527 -13.28 -17.18 11.94
N ALA A 528 -13.09 -17.53 10.67
CA ALA A 528 -13.72 -16.81 9.57
C ALA A 528 -15.26 -16.88 9.61
N ALA A 529 -15.82 -17.93 10.26
CA ALA A 529 -17.25 -18.09 10.46
C ALA A 529 -17.81 -17.19 11.56
N GLU A 530 -17.08 -17.04 12.67
CA GLU A 530 -17.49 -16.21 13.83
C GLU A 530 -17.24 -14.71 13.61
N LEU A 531 -16.57 -14.32 12.52
CA LEU A 531 -16.14 -12.95 12.30
C LEU A 531 -17.31 -11.93 12.32
N PRO A 532 -18.46 -12.16 11.65
CA PRO A 532 -19.60 -11.23 11.75
C PRO A 532 -20.13 -11.11 13.18
N ASP A 533 -20.25 -12.22 13.91
CA ASP A 533 -20.74 -12.24 15.30
C ASP A 533 -19.80 -11.48 16.25
N TYR A 534 -18.49 -11.62 16.03
CA TYR A 534 -17.47 -10.87 16.77
C TYR A 534 -17.57 -9.37 16.52
N VAL A 535 -17.62 -8.96 15.24
CA VAL A 535 -17.66 -7.53 14.90
C VAL A 535 -18.96 -6.90 15.40
N GLU A 536 -20.11 -7.55 15.22
CA GLU A 536 -21.38 -7.08 15.77
C GLU A 536 -21.31 -6.89 17.30
N ARG A 537 -20.75 -7.88 18.01
CA ARG A 537 -20.63 -7.83 19.48
C ARG A 537 -19.77 -6.65 19.94
N VAL A 538 -18.58 -6.46 19.36
CA VAL A 538 -17.68 -5.39 19.78
C VAL A 538 -18.25 -4.00 19.44
N LEU A 539 -18.96 -3.86 18.32
CA LEU A 539 -19.60 -2.60 17.95
C LEU A 539 -20.78 -2.25 18.84
N LYS A 540 -21.63 -3.22 19.20
CA LYS A 540 -22.72 -3.00 20.16
C LYS A 540 -22.20 -2.62 21.55
N ARG A 541 -21.08 -3.21 21.99
CA ARG A 541 -20.41 -2.81 23.23
C ARG A 541 -19.85 -1.39 23.15
N PHE A 542 -19.18 -1.06 22.06
CA PHE A 542 -18.73 0.32 21.81
C PHE A 542 -19.89 1.32 21.89
N GLN A 543 -21.00 1.08 21.19
CA GLN A 543 -22.16 1.98 21.23
C GLN A 543 -22.77 2.12 22.63
N ALA A 544 -22.73 1.07 23.44
CA ALA A 544 -23.26 1.09 24.80
C ALA A 544 -22.34 1.79 25.81
N GLU A 545 -21.03 1.71 25.61
CA GLU A 545 -20.02 2.21 26.56
C GLU A 545 -19.37 3.54 26.15
N ARG A 546 -19.53 3.98 24.90
CA ARG A 546 -18.89 5.18 24.38
C ARG A 546 -19.34 6.44 25.10
N GLU A 547 -18.41 7.37 25.26
CA GLU A 547 -18.70 8.74 25.65
C GLU A 547 -19.11 9.57 24.42
N ASP A 548 -19.70 10.74 24.64
CA ASP A 548 -20.14 11.62 23.55
C ASP A 548 -18.94 12.06 22.69
N GLY A 549 -19.05 11.87 21.37
CA GLY A 549 -17.97 12.15 20.41
C GLY A 549 -16.76 11.21 20.49
N GLU A 550 -16.80 10.14 21.29
CA GLU A 550 -15.68 9.20 21.42
C GLU A 550 -15.56 8.28 20.21
N ARG A 551 -14.35 8.22 19.62
CA ARG A 551 -14.04 7.31 18.50
C ARG A 551 -13.78 5.89 18.98
N PHE A 552 -14.00 4.91 18.09
CA PHE A 552 -13.73 3.50 18.39
C PHE A 552 -12.29 3.27 18.89
N ALA A 553 -11.28 3.82 18.21
CA ALA A 553 -9.89 3.70 18.66
C ALA A 553 -9.66 4.22 20.10
N THR A 554 -10.26 5.35 20.45
CA THR A 554 -10.18 5.93 21.80
C THR A 554 -10.85 5.04 22.84
N TRP A 555 -12.07 4.56 22.56
CA TRP A 555 -12.77 3.60 23.44
C TRP A 555 -11.95 2.32 23.64
N THR A 556 -11.41 1.74 22.56
CA THR A 556 -10.61 0.51 22.68
C THR A 556 -9.37 0.68 23.53
N ALA A 557 -8.83 1.89 23.70
CA ALA A 557 -7.68 2.13 24.56
C ALA A 557 -8.02 1.97 26.05
N ARG A 558 -9.23 2.39 26.47
CA ARG A 558 -9.71 2.31 27.86
C ARG A 558 -10.55 1.07 28.18
N ALA A 559 -11.18 0.46 27.18
CA ALA A 559 -12.05 -0.70 27.35
C ALA A 559 -11.31 -1.89 28.00
N SER A 560 -12.03 -2.70 28.79
CA SER A 560 -11.48 -3.91 29.40
C SER A 560 -11.21 -4.99 28.34
N GLU A 561 -10.33 -5.95 28.62
CA GLU A 561 -10.10 -7.07 27.68
C GLU A 561 -11.38 -7.90 27.44
N GLU A 562 -12.24 -8.01 28.45
CA GLU A 562 -13.54 -8.66 28.35
C GLU A 562 -14.51 -7.90 27.43
N ALA A 563 -14.46 -6.57 27.42
CA ALA A 563 -15.23 -5.73 26.51
C ALA A 563 -14.84 -5.92 25.03
N LEU A 564 -13.59 -6.30 24.78
CA LEU A 564 -13.04 -6.48 23.43
C LEU A 564 -13.11 -7.91 22.87
N SER A 565 -13.53 -8.88 23.70
CA SER A 565 -13.49 -10.32 23.38
C SER A 565 -14.80 -10.89 22.83
#